data_AF-J2TXY9-F1
#
_entry.id   AF-J2TXY9-F1
#
_cell.length_a   1.000
_cell.length_b   1.000
_cell.length_c   1.000
_cell.angle_alpha   90.00
_cell.angle_beta   90.00
_cell.angle_gamma   90.00
#
_symmetry.space_group_name_H-M   'P 1'
#
loop_
_entity.id
_entity.type
_entity.pdbx_description
1 polymer ?
#
loop_
_entity_poly.entity_id
_entity_poly.type
_entity_poly.pdbx_seq_one_letter_code
_entity_poly.pdbx_strand_id
1 'polypeptide(L)'
;MALFGLGIQGRTHLEALHETMGFSEIAVVDTADVSQACEMFCARYGIAVRQVSPQEAVTGADLVVTVTRSKQPLFDGAWLQRGAAICAVGTSLPGGTEIDQVSRARSDRVIVEWKPQSLVEAGEIVIGLADKSLDISQISDLPELLGSREPWRRSPEEIILFKAVGVGLSDLVAARRVVQNMRSQAMAQPAAASQY
;
A
#
# COMPACT_ATOMS: atom_id res chain seq x y z
N MET A 1 -9.74 5.84 5.69
CA MET A 1 -8.59 4.94 5.39
C MET A 1 -7.96 4.48 6.69
N ALA A 2 -7.57 3.22 6.80
CA ALA A 2 -6.73 2.70 7.88
C ALA A 2 -5.27 2.63 7.42
N LEU A 3 -4.34 3.10 8.24
CA LEU A 3 -2.91 3.07 7.96
C LEU A 3 -2.15 2.44 9.13
N PHE A 4 -1.54 1.29 8.88
CA PHE A 4 -0.68 0.60 9.84
C PHE A 4 0.79 0.95 9.57
N GLY A 5 1.40 1.63 10.53
CA GLY A 5 2.78 2.13 10.49
C GLY A 5 2.86 3.54 9.92
N LEU A 6 3.25 4.53 10.75
CA LEU A 6 3.47 5.94 10.35
C LEU A 6 4.96 6.31 10.32
N GLY A 7 5.80 5.34 9.93
CA GLY A 7 7.22 5.56 9.62
C GLY A 7 7.41 6.31 8.30
N ILE A 8 8.63 6.27 7.75
CA ILE A 8 8.99 6.98 6.50
C ILE A 8 8.04 6.61 5.35
N GLN A 9 7.82 5.30 5.13
CA GLN A 9 6.95 4.82 4.05
C GLN A 9 5.46 5.07 4.35
N GLY A 10 5.03 4.96 5.62
CA GLY A 10 3.66 5.27 6.00
C GLY A 10 3.27 6.71 5.70
N ARG A 11 4.19 7.64 5.96
CA ARG A 11 4.02 9.07 5.64
C ARG A 11 3.86 9.30 4.14
N THR A 12 4.73 8.74 3.32
CA THR A 12 4.64 8.91 1.86
C THR A 12 3.39 8.24 1.27
N HIS A 13 2.95 7.10 1.81
CA HIS A 13 1.68 6.48 1.42
C HIS A 13 0.49 7.36 1.80
N LEU A 14 0.47 7.91 3.02
CA LEU A 14 -0.58 8.83 3.45
C LEU A 14 -0.70 10.00 2.49
N GLU A 15 0.40 10.69 2.20
CA GLU A 15 0.44 11.85 1.30
C GLU A 15 -0.04 11.48 -0.11
N ALA A 16 0.58 10.47 -0.74
CA ALA A 16 0.27 10.10 -2.12
C ALA A 16 -1.18 9.60 -2.30
N LEU A 17 -1.67 8.78 -1.36
CA LEU A 17 -3.02 8.21 -1.43
C LEU A 17 -4.07 9.28 -1.13
N HIS A 18 -3.84 10.18 -0.18
CA HIS A 18 -4.77 11.27 0.10
C HIS A 18 -4.85 12.24 -1.08
N GLU A 19 -3.72 12.62 -1.68
CA GLU A 19 -3.70 13.50 -2.86
C GLU A 19 -4.42 12.88 -4.08
N THR A 20 -4.40 11.55 -4.19
CA THR A 20 -5.03 10.85 -5.32
C THR A 20 -6.51 10.53 -5.09
N MET A 21 -6.90 10.16 -3.86
CA MET A 21 -8.23 9.62 -3.55
C MET A 21 -9.11 10.51 -2.67
N GLY A 22 -8.55 11.48 -1.95
CA GLY A 22 -9.33 12.45 -1.17
C GLY A 22 -10.09 11.85 0.02
N PHE A 23 -9.39 11.21 0.96
CA PHE A 23 -10.02 10.68 2.18
C PHE A 23 -10.50 11.78 3.13
N SER A 24 -11.68 11.58 3.74
CA SER A 24 -12.23 12.44 4.81
C SER A 24 -11.61 12.16 6.19
N GLU A 25 -11.18 10.92 6.43
CA GLU A 25 -10.57 10.47 7.68
C GLU A 25 -9.49 9.41 7.45
N ILE A 26 -8.43 9.51 8.25
CA ILE A 26 -7.31 8.57 8.29
C ILE A 26 -7.08 8.09 9.73
N ALA A 27 -7.38 6.82 9.96
CA ALA A 27 -7.12 6.13 11.21
C ALA A 27 -5.72 5.50 11.14
N VAL A 28 -4.84 5.90 12.06
CA VAL A 28 -3.45 5.43 12.12
C VAL A 28 -3.29 4.43 13.25
N VAL A 29 -2.58 3.34 12.97
CA VAL A 29 -2.17 2.35 13.95
C VAL A 29 -0.66 2.26 13.94
N ASP A 30 -0.05 2.53 15.09
CA ASP A 30 1.39 2.37 15.29
C ASP A 30 1.67 1.88 16.71
N THR A 31 2.78 1.16 16.87
CA THR A 31 3.30 0.73 18.17
C THR A 31 3.93 1.88 18.96
N ALA A 32 4.46 2.89 18.26
CA ALA A 32 4.95 4.11 18.88
C ALA A 32 3.81 5.13 19.03
N ASP A 33 3.97 6.08 19.95
CA ASP A 33 3.11 7.26 19.97
C ASP A 33 3.46 8.14 18.76
N VAL A 34 2.48 8.31 17.87
CA VAL A 34 2.59 9.12 16.65
C VAL A 34 1.56 10.25 16.62
N SER A 35 0.96 10.58 17.76
CA SER A 35 -0.03 11.65 17.93
C SER A 35 0.41 12.98 17.31
N GLN A 36 1.64 13.43 17.57
CA GLN A 36 2.18 14.66 16.99
C GLN A 36 2.24 14.61 15.45
N ALA A 37 2.62 13.47 14.86
CA ALA A 37 2.64 13.33 13.41
C ALA A 37 1.22 13.35 12.83
N CYS A 38 0.25 12.71 13.51
CA CYS A 38 -1.16 12.80 13.15
C CYS A 38 -1.67 14.25 13.19
N GLU A 39 -1.34 15.02 14.23
CA GLU A 39 -1.69 16.44 14.32
C GLU A 39 -1.11 17.27 13.16
N MET A 40 0.15 17.00 12.77
CA MET A 40 0.78 17.67 11.62
C MET A 40 0.03 17.39 10.32
N PHE A 41 -0.36 16.13 10.08
CA PHE A 41 -1.12 15.78 8.87
C PHE A 41 -2.53 16.35 8.89
N CYS A 42 -3.18 16.33 10.06
CA CYS A 42 -4.48 16.96 10.28
C CYS A 42 -4.43 18.46 9.93
N ALA A 43 -3.45 19.19 10.46
CA ALA A 43 -3.26 20.61 10.17
C ALA A 43 -2.93 20.90 8.69
N ARG A 44 -2.11 20.04 8.06
CA ARG A 44 -1.69 20.22 6.67
C ARG A 44 -2.81 19.99 5.67
N TYR A 45 -3.62 18.97 5.89
CA TYR A 45 -4.63 18.51 4.92
C TYR A 45 -6.06 18.88 5.31
N GLY A 46 -6.30 19.38 6.53
CA GLY A 46 -7.64 19.74 6.99
C GLY A 46 -8.59 18.56 7.16
N ILE A 47 -8.04 17.37 7.43
CA ILE A 47 -8.79 16.11 7.58
C ILE A 47 -8.53 15.49 8.95
N ALA A 48 -9.44 14.63 9.43
CA ALA A 48 -9.23 13.92 10.67
C ALA A 48 -8.12 12.86 10.50
N VAL A 49 -7.02 13.02 11.20
CA VAL A 49 -5.95 12.02 11.30
C VAL A 49 -5.74 11.68 12.77
N ARG A 50 -5.99 10.43 13.17
CA ARG A 50 -5.97 10.03 14.59
C ARG A 50 -5.25 8.70 14.77
N GLN A 51 -4.45 8.59 15.82
CA GLN A 51 -3.95 7.28 16.26
C GLN A 51 -5.06 6.56 17.03
N VAL A 52 -5.35 5.32 16.65
CA VAL A 52 -6.45 4.51 17.20
C VAL A 52 -6.05 3.04 17.33
N SER A 53 -6.94 2.21 17.87
CA SER A 53 -6.73 0.76 17.95
C SER A 53 -6.85 0.08 16.57
N PRO A 54 -6.22 -1.10 16.36
CA PRO A 54 -6.37 -1.88 15.12
C PRO A 54 -7.84 -2.11 14.70
N GLN A 55 -8.69 -2.48 15.66
CA GLN A 55 -10.10 -2.76 15.39
C GLN A 55 -10.86 -1.50 14.98
N GLU A 56 -10.65 -0.39 15.69
CA GLU A 56 -11.25 0.90 15.33
C GLU A 56 -10.80 1.36 13.95
N ALA A 57 -9.52 1.18 13.61
CA ALA A 57 -9.00 1.60 12.31
C ALA A 57 -9.63 0.82 11.14
N VAL A 58 -9.75 -0.50 11.28
CA VAL A 58 -10.22 -1.38 10.19
C VAL A 58 -11.74 -1.35 10.03
N THR A 59 -12.48 -1.20 11.13
CA THR A 59 -13.95 -1.19 11.10
C THR A 59 -14.46 -0.01 10.28
N GLY A 60 -15.10 -0.27 9.15
CA GLY A 60 -15.63 0.75 8.25
C GLY A 60 -14.60 1.39 7.31
N ALA A 61 -13.35 0.90 7.27
CA ALA A 61 -12.36 1.41 6.35
C ALA A 61 -12.58 0.89 4.91
N ASP A 62 -12.65 1.81 3.95
CA ASP A 62 -12.69 1.47 2.51
C ASP A 62 -11.33 0.95 2.00
N LEU A 63 -10.25 1.41 2.64
CA LEU A 63 -8.88 1.05 2.31
C LEU A 63 -8.08 0.85 3.61
N VAL A 64 -7.42 -0.30 3.70
CA VAL A 64 -6.46 -0.66 4.73
C VAL A 64 -5.08 -0.73 4.11
N VAL A 65 -4.13 0.04 4.61
CA VAL A 65 -2.75 0.08 4.11
C VAL A 65 -1.83 -0.44 5.22
N THR A 66 -1.00 -1.45 4.93
CA THR A 66 -0.01 -1.97 5.87
C THR A 66 1.40 -1.71 5.37
N VAL A 67 2.17 -0.93 6.15
CA VAL A 67 3.52 -0.47 5.79
C VAL A 67 4.46 -0.63 6.99
N THR A 68 4.43 -1.80 7.61
CA THR A 68 5.17 -2.11 8.84
C THR A 68 6.33 -3.07 8.57
N ARG A 69 7.06 -3.43 9.63
CA ARG A 69 8.06 -4.52 9.59
C ARG A 69 7.55 -5.78 10.32
N SER A 70 6.25 -5.83 10.61
CA SER A 70 5.66 -6.95 11.32
C SER A 70 5.77 -8.22 10.48
N LYS A 71 6.07 -9.33 11.16
CA LYS A 71 5.99 -10.68 10.58
C LYS A 71 4.74 -11.42 11.05
N GLN A 72 3.89 -10.74 11.81
CA GLN A 72 2.67 -11.25 12.40
C GLN A 72 1.48 -10.40 11.94
N PRO A 73 0.28 -10.98 11.83
CA PRO A 73 -0.92 -10.24 11.46
C PRO A 73 -1.17 -9.02 12.34
N LEU A 74 -1.56 -7.92 11.70
CA LEU A 74 -1.76 -6.61 12.34
C LEU A 74 -3.21 -6.40 12.81
N PHE A 75 -4.16 -7.11 12.22
CA PHE A 75 -5.58 -7.02 12.50
C PHE A 75 -6.29 -8.34 12.20
N ASP A 76 -7.50 -8.50 12.74
CA ASP A 76 -8.39 -9.61 12.43
C ASP A 76 -9.16 -9.31 11.14
N GLY A 77 -9.05 -10.21 10.17
CA GLY A 77 -9.72 -10.09 8.88
C GLY A 77 -11.25 -10.08 8.99
N ALA A 78 -11.84 -10.50 10.12
CA ALA A 78 -13.27 -10.40 10.39
C ALA A 78 -13.77 -8.94 10.47
N TRP A 79 -12.89 -7.99 10.80
CA TRP A 79 -13.25 -6.57 10.91
C TRP A 79 -13.41 -5.87 9.55
N LEU A 80 -12.89 -6.46 8.47
CA LEU A 80 -13.02 -5.92 7.12
C LEU A 80 -14.49 -5.91 6.68
N GLN A 81 -14.93 -4.77 6.14
CA GLN A 81 -16.20 -4.68 5.44
C GLN A 81 -16.09 -5.22 4.01
N ARG A 82 -17.22 -5.64 3.44
CA ARG A 82 -17.27 -5.93 2.00
C ARG A 82 -16.98 -4.66 1.20
N GLY A 83 -16.40 -4.82 0.02
CA GLY A 83 -15.95 -3.69 -0.81
C GLY A 83 -14.63 -3.06 -0.38
N ALA A 84 -14.08 -3.40 0.79
CA ALA A 84 -12.79 -2.88 1.23
C ALA A 84 -11.63 -3.31 0.30
N ALA A 85 -10.58 -2.51 0.27
CA ALA A 85 -9.30 -2.86 -0.32
C ALA A 85 -8.21 -2.94 0.76
N ILE A 86 -7.25 -3.83 0.57
CA ILE A 86 -6.06 -3.98 1.39
C ILE A 86 -4.86 -3.70 0.49
N CYS A 87 -3.97 -2.80 0.90
CA CYS A 87 -2.68 -2.54 0.28
C CYS A 87 -1.58 -3.01 1.24
N ALA A 88 -1.10 -4.23 1.03
CA ALA A 88 -0.07 -4.85 1.85
C ALA A 88 1.32 -4.59 1.26
N VAL A 89 2.15 -3.81 1.96
CA VAL A 89 3.43 -3.29 1.45
C VAL A 89 4.62 -3.74 2.29
N GLY A 90 4.45 -3.88 3.61
CA GLY A 90 5.56 -3.88 4.57
C GLY A 90 6.52 -5.07 4.49
N THR A 91 6.01 -6.31 4.44
CA THR A 91 6.85 -7.52 4.42
C THR A 91 7.07 -8.05 3.00
N SER A 92 8.33 -8.20 2.59
CA SER A 92 8.74 -8.84 1.33
C SER A 92 9.45 -10.18 1.56
N LEU A 93 9.30 -10.76 2.75
CA LEU A 93 9.91 -12.03 3.12
C LEU A 93 8.89 -13.18 3.06
N PRO A 94 9.27 -14.36 2.53
CA PRO A 94 8.32 -15.48 2.37
C PRO A 94 7.72 -16.00 3.68
N GLY A 95 8.41 -15.78 4.80
CA GLY A 95 8.05 -16.29 6.13
C GLY A 95 7.31 -15.31 7.04
N GLY A 96 6.86 -14.16 6.55
CA GLY A 96 6.15 -13.17 7.35
C GLY A 96 4.97 -12.58 6.60
N THR A 97 3.86 -12.35 7.30
CA THR A 97 2.63 -11.76 6.76
C THR A 97 2.13 -10.66 7.68
N GLU A 98 1.69 -9.54 7.12
CA GLU A 98 1.07 -8.43 7.86
C GLU A 98 -0.44 -8.63 8.03
N ILE A 99 -1.05 -9.51 7.25
CA ILE A 99 -2.48 -9.85 7.33
C ILE A 99 -2.68 -11.30 7.77
N ASP A 100 -3.81 -11.57 8.41
CA ASP A 100 -4.16 -12.91 8.88
C ASP A 100 -4.72 -13.80 7.76
N GLN A 101 -4.93 -15.07 8.10
CA GLN A 101 -5.53 -16.05 7.20
C GLN A 101 -6.96 -15.66 6.80
N VAL A 102 -7.73 -15.02 7.69
CA VAL A 102 -9.11 -14.61 7.42
C VAL A 102 -9.15 -13.52 6.34
N SER A 103 -8.26 -12.52 6.42
CA SER A 103 -8.14 -11.45 5.41
C SER A 103 -7.83 -12.03 4.03
N ARG A 104 -6.89 -12.99 3.96
CA ARG A 104 -6.57 -13.70 2.72
C ARG A 104 -7.76 -14.49 2.19
N ALA A 105 -8.37 -15.34 3.03
CA ALA A 105 -9.51 -16.17 2.66
C ALA A 105 -10.74 -15.36 2.20
N ARG A 106 -10.91 -14.15 2.73
CA ARG A 106 -11.98 -13.23 2.34
C ARG A 106 -11.66 -12.39 1.11
N SER A 107 -10.42 -12.39 0.63
CA SER A 107 -10.02 -11.61 -0.55
C SER A 107 -10.56 -12.29 -1.81
N ASP A 108 -11.53 -11.66 -2.47
CA ASP A 108 -12.12 -12.16 -3.72
C ASP A 108 -11.12 -12.06 -4.88
N ARG A 109 -10.25 -11.06 -4.84
CA ARG A 109 -9.19 -10.85 -5.83
C ARG A 109 -7.89 -10.43 -5.16
N VAL A 110 -6.80 -11.00 -5.65
CA VAL A 110 -5.44 -10.61 -5.27
C VAL A 110 -4.73 -10.02 -6.48
N ILE A 111 -4.13 -8.86 -6.32
CA ILE A 111 -3.34 -8.18 -7.36
C ILE A 111 -1.91 -8.06 -6.83
N VAL A 112 -0.96 -8.52 -7.63
CA VAL A 112 0.47 -8.48 -7.29
C VAL A 112 1.23 -7.64 -8.31
N GLU A 113 2.31 -6.97 -7.89
CA GLU A 113 3.10 -6.12 -8.80
C GLU A 113 3.77 -6.90 -9.93
N TRP A 114 4.29 -8.08 -9.60
CA TRP A 114 4.86 -9.02 -10.56
C TRP A 114 4.70 -10.45 -10.04
N LYS A 115 3.87 -11.23 -10.74
CA LYS A 115 3.43 -12.56 -10.28
C LYS A 115 4.56 -13.56 -10.06
N PRO A 116 5.54 -13.76 -10.98
CA PRO A 116 6.69 -14.64 -10.75
C PRO A 116 7.48 -14.35 -9.46
N GLN A 117 7.74 -13.08 -9.14
CA GLN A 117 8.45 -12.71 -7.91
C GLN A 117 7.56 -12.88 -6.67
N SER A 118 6.31 -12.45 -6.75
CA SER A 118 5.38 -12.48 -5.62
C SER A 118 5.05 -13.91 -5.17
N LEU A 119 5.03 -14.87 -6.10
CA LEU A 119 4.86 -16.30 -5.78
C LEU A 119 6.03 -16.90 -5.00
N VAL A 120 7.17 -16.22 -4.92
CA VAL A 120 8.37 -16.68 -4.23
C VAL A 120 8.63 -15.86 -2.97
N GLU A 121 8.45 -14.54 -3.04
CA GLU A 121 8.93 -13.60 -2.01
C GLU A 121 7.82 -13.10 -1.07
N ALA A 122 6.59 -12.95 -1.57
CA ALA A 122 5.52 -12.34 -0.79
C ALA A 122 4.93 -13.36 0.20
N GLY A 123 5.19 -13.19 1.49
CA GLY A 123 4.67 -14.09 2.53
C GLY A 123 3.14 -14.20 2.51
N GLU A 124 2.40 -13.12 2.25
CA GLU A 124 0.95 -13.15 2.07
C GLU A 124 0.50 -14.13 0.97
N ILE A 125 1.28 -14.23 -0.11
CA ILE A 125 0.98 -15.09 -1.26
C ILE A 125 1.47 -16.52 -1.01
N VAL A 126 2.73 -16.67 -0.60
CA VAL A 126 3.36 -17.98 -0.36
C VAL A 126 2.63 -18.74 0.74
N ILE A 127 2.40 -18.09 1.88
CA ILE A 127 1.66 -18.69 3.01
C ILE A 127 0.21 -18.92 2.61
N GLY A 128 -0.43 -17.96 1.92
CA GLY A 128 -1.82 -18.07 1.51
C GLY A 128 -2.11 -19.23 0.56
N LEU A 129 -1.22 -19.50 -0.38
CA LEU A 129 -1.33 -20.66 -1.28
C LEU A 129 -1.06 -21.97 -0.53
N ALA A 130 -0.09 -21.97 0.41
CA ALA A 130 0.26 -23.16 1.19
C ALA A 130 -0.85 -23.58 2.18
N ASP A 131 -1.47 -22.61 2.86
CA ASP A 131 -2.56 -22.83 3.82
C ASP A 131 -3.96 -22.87 3.18
N LYS A 132 -4.02 -22.66 1.85
CA LYS A 132 -5.25 -22.62 1.02
C LYS A 132 -6.22 -21.50 1.40
N SER A 133 -5.76 -20.44 2.05
CA SER A 133 -6.52 -19.20 2.18
C SER A 133 -6.51 -18.36 0.91
N LEU A 134 -5.65 -18.68 -0.06
CA LEU A 134 -5.69 -18.13 -1.41
C LEU A 134 -5.70 -19.25 -2.45
N ASP A 135 -6.39 -19.02 -3.55
CA ASP A 135 -6.29 -19.80 -4.77
C ASP A 135 -5.51 -19.03 -5.85
N ILE A 136 -4.66 -19.74 -6.60
CA ILE A 136 -3.84 -19.16 -7.66
C ILE A 136 -4.66 -18.43 -8.75
N SER A 137 -5.92 -18.84 -8.96
CA SER A 137 -6.87 -18.24 -9.89
C SER A 137 -7.37 -16.85 -9.43
N GLN A 138 -7.27 -16.54 -8.14
CA GLN A 138 -7.60 -15.22 -7.61
C GLN A 138 -6.49 -14.19 -7.86
N ILE A 139 -5.26 -14.65 -8.15
CA ILE A 139 -4.06 -13.82 -8.26
C ILE A 139 -3.89 -13.31 -9.69
N SER A 140 -4.09 -12.00 -9.88
CA SER A 140 -3.85 -11.26 -11.12
C SER A 140 -2.51 -10.53 -11.08
N ASP A 141 -1.81 -10.49 -12.22
CA ASP A 141 -0.58 -9.70 -12.37
C ASP A 141 -0.92 -8.25 -12.72
N LEU A 142 -0.31 -7.27 -12.04
CA LEU A 142 -0.59 -5.85 -12.25
C LEU A 142 -0.33 -5.40 -13.70
N PRO A 143 0.79 -5.79 -14.37
CA PRO A 143 1.05 -5.42 -15.76
C PRO A 143 0.02 -6.00 -16.73
N GLU A 144 -0.45 -7.22 -16.49
CA GLU A 144 -1.51 -7.86 -17.28
C GLU A 144 -2.82 -7.08 -17.13
N LEU A 145 -3.19 -6.74 -15.88
CA LEU A 145 -4.41 -5.99 -15.60
C LEU A 145 -4.38 -4.60 -16.27
N LEU A 146 -3.24 -3.91 -16.22
CA LEU A 146 -3.02 -2.61 -16.89
C LEU A 146 -3.14 -2.69 -18.41
N GLY A 147 -2.68 -3.80 -19.02
CA GLY A 147 -2.75 -4.02 -20.47
C GLY A 147 -4.08 -4.60 -20.97
N SER A 148 -4.93 -5.06 -20.06
CA SER A 148 -6.20 -5.71 -20.37
C SER A 148 -7.38 -4.71 -20.40
N ARG A 149 -8.56 -5.20 -20.77
CA ARG A 149 -9.85 -4.50 -20.55
C ARG A 149 -10.60 -5.07 -19.34
N GLU A 150 -9.97 -5.92 -18.56
CA GLU A 150 -10.58 -6.50 -17.37
C GLU A 150 -10.82 -5.41 -16.33
N PRO A 151 -12.00 -5.36 -15.70
CA PRO A 151 -12.24 -4.40 -14.64
C PRO A 151 -11.33 -4.70 -13.45
N TRP A 152 -10.82 -3.68 -12.77
CA TRP A 152 -10.02 -3.83 -11.54
C TRP A 152 -10.82 -4.51 -10.42
N ARG A 153 -12.10 -4.15 -10.35
CA ARG A 153 -13.12 -4.65 -9.42
C ARG A 153 -14.32 -5.12 -10.24
N ARG A 154 -14.72 -6.37 -10.08
CA ARG A 154 -15.83 -7.00 -10.82
C ARG A 154 -17.16 -6.79 -10.11
N SER A 155 -17.13 -6.58 -8.79
CA SER A 155 -18.31 -6.31 -7.97
C SER A 155 -18.00 -5.29 -6.86
N PRO A 156 -18.95 -4.40 -6.49
CA PRO A 156 -18.79 -3.46 -5.38
C PRO A 156 -18.43 -4.14 -4.05
N GLU A 157 -18.83 -5.40 -3.88
CA GLU A 157 -18.70 -6.15 -2.63
C GLU A 157 -17.36 -6.90 -2.50
N GLU A 158 -16.55 -6.93 -3.57
CA GLU A 158 -15.28 -7.66 -3.55
C GLU A 158 -14.34 -7.10 -2.48
N ILE A 159 -13.61 -7.96 -1.77
CA ILE A 159 -12.43 -7.53 -1.03
C ILE A 159 -11.22 -7.73 -1.94
N ILE A 160 -10.49 -6.64 -2.17
CA ILE A 160 -9.30 -6.65 -3.04
C ILE A 160 -8.05 -6.60 -2.17
N LEU A 161 -7.16 -7.57 -2.33
CA LEU A 161 -5.83 -7.53 -1.76
C LEU A 161 -4.82 -7.13 -2.84
N PHE A 162 -4.25 -5.94 -2.73
CA PHE A 162 -3.05 -5.58 -3.45
C PHE A 162 -1.82 -5.90 -2.60
N LYS A 163 -0.87 -6.65 -3.15
CA LYS A 163 0.38 -7.01 -2.49
C LYS A 163 1.56 -6.43 -3.27
N ALA A 164 2.30 -5.55 -2.61
CA ALA A 164 3.56 -4.99 -3.09
C ALA A 164 4.77 -5.69 -2.45
N VAL A 165 5.78 -5.96 -3.26
CA VAL A 165 7.10 -6.50 -2.86
C VAL A 165 8.22 -5.53 -3.25
N GLY A 166 8.00 -4.71 -4.28
CA GLY A 166 9.00 -3.88 -4.94
C GLY A 166 9.52 -4.57 -6.19
N VAL A 167 9.36 -3.89 -7.34
CA VAL A 167 9.87 -4.34 -8.64
C VAL A 167 10.86 -3.32 -9.17
N GLY A 168 12.05 -3.75 -9.60
CA GLY A 168 13.10 -2.81 -10.05
C GLY A 168 12.70 -1.91 -11.22
N LEU A 169 11.62 -2.24 -11.94
CA LEU A 169 11.04 -1.39 -12.97
C LEU A 169 10.52 -0.06 -12.40
N SER A 170 9.86 -0.07 -11.23
CA SER A 170 9.33 1.16 -10.62
C SER A 170 10.48 2.08 -10.17
N ASP A 171 11.53 1.50 -9.58
CA ASP A 171 12.76 2.22 -9.23
C ASP A 171 13.43 2.86 -10.45
N LEU A 172 13.55 2.11 -11.55
CA LEU A 172 14.15 2.60 -12.79
C LEU A 172 13.36 3.77 -13.39
N VAL A 173 12.02 3.66 -13.40
CA VAL A 173 11.14 4.72 -13.90
C VAL A 173 11.24 5.97 -13.02
N ALA A 174 11.23 5.81 -11.69
CA ALA A 174 11.41 6.91 -10.75
C ALA A 174 12.78 7.61 -10.94
N ALA A 175 13.87 6.83 -11.02
CA ALA A 175 15.20 7.35 -11.25
C ALA A 175 15.30 8.12 -12.59
N ARG A 176 14.72 7.57 -13.66
CA ARG A 176 14.65 8.26 -14.97
C ARG A 176 13.92 9.59 -14.85
N ARG A 177 12.80 9.64 -14.12
CA ARG A 177 12.02 10.86 -13.92
C ARG A 177 12.82 11.93 -13.18
N VAL A 178 13.58 11.54 -12.16
CA VAL A 178 14.49 12.44 -11.42
C VAL A 178 15.54 13.02 -12.37
N VAL A 179 16.23 12.18 -13.16
CA VAL A 179 17.24 12.64 -14.12
C VAL A 179 16.67 13.62 -15.15
N GLN A 180 15.46 13.36 -15.65
CA GLN A 180 14.77 14.25 -16.59
C GLN A 180 14.45 15.62 -15.96
N ASN A 181 13.98 15.64 -14.71
CA ASN A 181 13.71 16.88 -13.99
C ASN A 181 14.98 17.70 -13.76
N MET A 182 16.07 17.05 -13.34
CA MET A 182 17.37 17.72 -13.14
C MET A 182 17.89 18.35 -14.44
N ARG A 183 17.80 17.62 -15.57
CA ARG A 183 18.21 18.16 -16.87
C ARG A 183 17.36 19.37 -17.30
N SER A 184 16.05 19.30 -17.05
CA SER A 184 15.13 20.40 -17.38
C SER A 184 15.42 21.65 -16.54
N GLN A 185 15.72 21.49 -15.26
CA GLN A 185 16.09 22.59 -14.36
C GLN A 185 17.47 23.19 -14.71
N ALA A 186 18.46 22.35 -15.04
CA ALA A 186 19.78 22.80 -15.49
C ALA A 186 19.72 23.56 -16.82
N MET A 187 18.77 23.24 -17.71
CA MET A 187 18.52 24.01 -18.92
C MET A 187 17.77 25.33 -18.65
N ALA A 188 16.99 25.41 -17.57
CA ALA A 188 16.24 26.60 -17.18
C ALA A 188 17.07 27.62 -16.37
N GLN A 189 18.20 27.20 -15.79
CA GLN A 189 19.20 28.07 -15.17
C GLN A 189 20.49 28.01 -16.00
N PRO A 190 20.70 28.92 -16.97
CA PRO A 190 21.99 28.98 -17.64
C PRO A 190 23.06 29.24 -16.60
N ALA A 191 24.15 28.47 -16.65
CA ALA A 191 25.31 28.66 -15.80
C ALA A 191 25.67 30.16 -15.82
N ALA A 192 25.62 30.82 -14.67
CA ALA A 192 26.12 32.18 -14.55
C ALA A 192 27.54 32.18 -15.11
N ALA A 193 27.74 32.85 -16.24
CA ALA A 193 29.02 32.90 -16.90
C ALA A 193 30.04 33.43 -15.90
N SER A 194 30.98 32.57 -15.51
CA SER A 194 32.12 32.92 -14.70
C SER A 194 32.96 33.92 -15.50
N GLN A 195 32.75 35.22 -15.26
CA GLN A 195 33.67 36.26 -15.69
C GLN A 195 34.79 36.33 -14.66
N TYR A 196 35.94 35.73 -14.99
CA TYR A 196 37.25 36.08 -14.45
C TYR A 196 38.26 36.03 -15.59
#